data_AF-A0A7S1Q3N1-F1
#
_entry.id   AF-A0A7S1Q3N1-F1
#
_cell.length_a   1.000
_cell.length_b   1.000
_cell.length_c   1.000
_cell.angle_alpha   90.00
_cell.angle_beta   90.00
_cell.angle_gamma   90.00
#
_symmetry.space_group_name_H-M   'P 1'
#
loop_
_entity.id
_entity.type
_entity.pdbx_description
1 polymer ?
#
loop_
_entity_poly.entity_id
_entity_poly.type
_entity_poly.pdbx_seq_one_letter_code
_entity_poly.pdbx_strand_id
1 'polypeptide(L)'
;DRCEEEVAARDAEGDEEAPPFHLRRRDEHVVCIVLERGPECLASVHAVMLEGCVYNTFDVAEPREKLKTWVEIAQHPVMITSQPVMARLGLMERGWEIGGDFPRFVIDVHETIRKGEGREHAVAEPGRRPGDLDRLCYVIFTSGSTGKPKAVMIQHGSACNQIRVWSDFVGVRPGDRLAQMAS
;
A
#
# COMPACT_ATOMS: atom_id res chain seq x y z
N ASP A 1 29.66 -3.66 12.12
CA ASP A 1 30.58 -4.70 11.63
C ASP A 1 29.89 -6.05 11.46
N ARG A 2 29.81 -6.96 12.45
CA ARG A 2 29.22 -8.32 12.24
C ARG A 2 27.71 -8.37 11.91
N CYS A 3 26.92 -7.41 12.42
CA CYS A 3 25.49 -7.31 12.07
C CYS A 3 25.25 -6.72 10.67
N GLU A 4 26.17 -5.90 10.15
CA GLU A 4 26.02 -5.28 8.84
C GLU A 4 26.39 -6.27 7.72
N GLU A 5 27.37 -7.13 7.97
CA GLU A 5 27.71 -8.25 7.08
C GLU A 5 26.59 -9.31 7.00
N GLU A 6 25.89 -9.62 8.10
CA GLU A 6 24.74 -10.55 8.08
C GLU A 6 23.51 -10.00 7.37
N VAL A 7 23.28 -8.68 7.41
CA VAL A 7 22.20 -8.02 6.64
C VAL A 7 22.54 -7.97 5.15
N ALA A 8 23.81 -7.68 4.81
CA ALA A 8 24.27 -7.67 3.43
C ALA A 8 24.28 -9.08 2.79
N ALA A 9 24.61 -10.11 3.56
CA ALA A 9 24.58 -11.50 3.09
C ALA A 9 23.15 -11.99 2.78
N ARG A 10 22.16 -11.56 3.57
CA ARG A 10 20.72 -11.86 3.31
C ARG A 10 20.15 -11.11 2.12
N ASP A 11 20.67 -9.92 1.83
CA ASP A 11 20.34 -9.15 0.62
C ASP A 11 20.92 -9.80 -0.66
N ALA A 12 22.00 -10.58 -0.54
CA ALA A 12 22.70 -11.22 -1.67
C ALA A 12 22.13 -12.60 -2.05
N GLU A 13 21.46 -13.32 -1.14
CA GLU A 13 20.83 -14.63 -1.40
C GLU A 13 19.40 -14.52 -1.98
N GLY A 14 18.88 -13.31 -2.22
CA GLY A 14 17.48 -13.06 -2.62
C GLY A 14 17.19 -13.04 -4.12
N ASP A 15 18.14 -13.40 -4.98
CA ASP A 15 18.04 -13.26 -6.45
C ASP A 15 17.46 -14.49 -7.17
N GLU A 16 16.94 -15.49 -6.45
CA GLU A 16 15.92 -16.38 -7.02
C GLU A 16 14.61 -15.61 -7.09
N GLU A 17 14.09 -15.46 -8.31
CA GLU A 17 12.91 -14.68 -8.71
C GLU A 17 11.71 -14.94 -7.79
N ALA A 18 11.70 -14.25 -6.64
CA ALA A 18 10.66 -14.42 -5.65
C ALA A 18 9.33 -14.10 -6.33
N PRO A 19 8.28 -14.92 -6.09
CA PRO A 19 7.02 -14.73 -6.78
C PRO A 19 6.54 -13.29 -6.58
N PRO A 20 5.92 -12.67 -7.60
CA PRO A 20 5.38 -11.32 -7.53
C PRO A 20 4.67 -11.10 -6.20
N PHE A 21 4.86 -9.94 -5.61
CA PHE A 21 4.61 -9.77 -4.18
C PHE A 21 3.14 -10.09 -3.74
N HIS A 22 2.17 -9.96 -4.64
CA HIS A 22 0.78 -10.37 -4.44
C HIS A 22 0.53 -11.91 -4.49
N LEU A 23 1.61 -12.72 -4.59
CA LEU A 23 1.58 -14.18 -4.71
C LEU A 23 2.32 -14.90 -3.57
N ARG A 24 2.97 -14.17 -2.64
CA ARG A 24 3.73 -14.78 -1.52
C ARG A 24 2.84 -15.52 -0.51
N ARG A 25 1.59 -15.08 -0.33
CA ARG A 25 0.49 -15.85 0.28
C ARG A 25 -0.73 -15.74 -0.63
N ARG A 26 -1.30 -16.88 -1.03
CA ARG A 26 -2.39 -16.94 -2.02
C ARG A 26 -3.65 -16.16 -1.62
N ASP A 27 -3.81 -15.90 -0.33
CA ASP A 27 -4.97 -15.25 0.29
C ASP A 27 -4.69 -13.80 0.74
N GLU A 28 -3.52 -13.24 0.44
CA GLU A 28 -3.16 -11.85 0.74
C GLU A 28 -3.05 -11.05 -0.56
N HIS A 29 -4.16 -10.40 -0.94
CA HIS A 29 -4.22 -9.55 -2.13
C HIS A 29 -3.79 -8.13 -1.79
N VAL A 30 -2.97 -7.54 -2.66
CA VAL A 30 -2.44 -6.21 -2.42
C VAL A 30 -3.03 -5.22 -3.40
N VAL A 31 -3.55 -4.14 -2.84
CA VAL A 31 -4.19 -3.05 -3.56
C VAL A 31 -3.27 -1.84 -3.53
N CYS A 32 -2.85 -1.39 -4.71
CA CYS A 32 -2.09 -0.16 -4.86
C CYS A 32 -3.02 1.04 -4.68
N ILE A 33 -2.64 2.03 -3.88
CA ILE A 33 -3.37 3.27 -3.68
C ILE A 33 -2.46 4.41 -4.13
N VAL A 34 -2.90 5.14 -5.15
CA VAL A 34 -2.19 6.32 -5.65
C VAL A 34 -3.17 7.48 -5.70
N LEU A 35 -3.20 8.26 -4.62
CA LEU A 35 -4.15 9.33 -4.38
C LEU A 35 -3.46 10.53 -3.74
N GLU A 36 -4.05 11.71 -3.92
CA GLU A 36 -3.70 12.88 -3.12
C GLU A 36 -4.07 12.66 -1.65
N ARG A 37 -3.37 13.37 -0.77
CA ARG A 37 -3.71 13.38 0.66
C ARG A 37 -5.10 13.96 0.84
N GLY A 38 -5.95 13.21 1.52
CA GLY A 38 -7.32 13.62 1.76
C GLY A 38 -8.17 12.49 2.32
N PRO A 39 -9.45 12.78 2.62
CA PRO A 39 -10.41 11.81 3.12
C PRO A 39 -10.53 10.57 2.22
N GLU A 40 -10.44 10.72 0.91
CA GLU A 40 -10.54 9.64 -0.08
C GLU A 40 -9.39 8.65 0.05
N CYS A 41 -8.17 9.14 0.31
CA CYS A 41 -7.00 8.30 0.54
C CYS A 41 -7.15 7.48 1.83
N LEU A 42 -7.57 8.12 2.93
CA LEU A 42 -7.84 7.43 4.20
C LEU A 42 -8.98 6.42 4.07
N ALA A 43 -10.08 6.80 3.42
CA ALA A 43 -11.21 5.91 3.15
C ALA A 43 -10.78 4.70 2.31
N SER A 44 -9.91 4.90 1.32
CA SER A 44 -9.36 3.81 0.50
C SER A 44 -8.51 2.85 1.33
N VAL A 45 -7.64 3.36 2.20
CA VAL A 45 -6.84 2.52 3.12
C VAL A 45 -7.76 1.68 4.01
N HIS A 46 -8.80 2.30 4.59
CA HIS A 46 -9.77 1.58 5.42
C HIS A 46 -10.58 0.56 4.62
N ALA A 47 -11.02 0.88 3.41
CA ALA A 47 -11.75 -0.04 2.55
C ALA A 47 -10.91 -1.29 2.24
N VAL A 48 -9.63 -1.12 1.91
CA VAL A 48 -8.71 -2.24 1.66
C VAL A 48 -8.55 -3.11 2.90
N MET A 49 -8.39 -2.49 4.09
CA MET A 49 -8.32 -3.24 5.36
C MET A 49 -9.62 -3.99 5.68
N LEU A 50 -10.78 -3.38 5.46
CA LEU A 50 -12.09 -4.00 5.73
C LEU A 50 -12.33 -5.22 4.84
N GLU A 51 -11.83 -5.19 3.61
CA GLU A 51 -11.84 -6.33 2.68
C GLU A 51 -10.74 -7.38 2.99
N GLY A 52 -10.00 -7.21 4.09
CA GLY A 52 -8.93 -8.14 4.50
C GLY A 52 -7.73 -8.18 3.55
N CYS A 53 -7.61 -7.14 2.72
CA CYS A 53 -6.53 -6.96 1.77
C CYS A 53 -5.40 -6.12 2.36
N VAL A 54 -4.25 -6.17 1.70
CA VAL A 54 -3.06 -5.40 2.04
C VAL A 54 -3.08 -4.11 1.22
N TYR A 55 -2.76 -2.96 1.80
CA TYR A 55 -2.59 -1.75 1.02
C TYR A 55 -1.11 -1.46 0.75
N ASN A 56 -0.83 -0.94 -0.45
CA ASN A 56 0.44 -0.32 -0.78
C ASN A 56 0.14 1.10 -1.28
N THR A 57 0.70 2.12 -0.63
CA THR A 57 0.45 3.52 -1.00
C THR A 57 1.67 4.14 -1.65
N PHE A 58 1.45 4.96 -2.68
CA PHE A 58 2.47 5.83 -3.25
C PHE A 58 2.02 7.30 -3.18
N ASP A 59 2.89 8.17 -2.68
CA ASP A 59 2.59 9.61 -2.58
C ASP A 59 2.65 10.25 -3.97
N VAL A 60 1.53 10.80 -4.41
CA VAL A 60 1.42 11.53 -5.68
C VAL A 60 2.30 12.78 -5.74
N ALA A 61 2.85 13.25 -4.61
CA ALA A 61 3.85 14.31 -4.58
C ALA A 61 5.18 13.90 -5.22
N GLU A 62 5.47 12.59 -5.30
CA GLU A 62 6.68 12.09 -5.94
C GLU A 62 6.72 12.41 -7.45
N PRO A 63 7.93 12.53 -8.05
CA PRO A 63 8.08 12.71 -9.49
C PRO A 63 7.36 11.63 -10.29
N ARG A 64 6.73 12.02 -11.40
CA ARG A 64 5.92 11.13 -12.25
C ARG A 64 6.69 9.88 -12.66
N GLU A 65 7.92 10.04 -13.09
CA GLU A 65 8.79 8.97 -13.60
C GLU A 65 9.15 7.98 -12.49
N LYS A 66 9.33 8.49 -11.26
CA LYS A 66 9.58 7.66 -10.07
C LYS A 66 8.33 6.85 -9.71
N LEU A 67 7.16 7.48 -9.71
CA LEU A 67 5.88 6.80 -9.48
C LEU A 67 5.61 5.71 -10.52
N LYS A 68 5.83 6.00 -11.82
CA LYS A 68 5.73 5.00 -12.89
C LYS A 68 6.61 3.80 -12.60
N THR A 69 7.90 4.03 -12.36
CA THR A 69 8.88 2.99 -12.04
C THR A 69 8.46 2.15 -10.83
N TRP A 70 7.93 2.80 -9.78
CA TRP A 70 7.54 2.10 -8.56
C TRP A 70 6.28 1.24 -8.77
N VAL A 71 5.28 1.75 -9.46
CA VAL A 71 4.09 0.98 -9.86
C VAL A 71 4.48 -0.18 -10.76
N GLU A 72 5.38 0.05 -11.72
CA GLU A 72 5.97 -0.96 -12.63
C GLU A 72 6.67 -2.09 -11.88
N ILE A 73 7.39 -1.78 -10.81
CA ILE A 73 8.08 -2.78 -9.99
C ILE A 73 7.09 -3.50 -9.05
N ALA A 74 6.08 -2.78 -8.55
CA ALA A 74 5.10 -3.33 -7.61
C ALA A 74 4.18 -4.37 -8.27
N GLN A 75 3.81 -4.18 -9.53
CA GLN A 75 2.98 -5.11 -10.31
C GLN A 75 1.67 -5.53 -9.61
N HIS A 76 1.04 -4.60 -8.86
CA HIS A 76 -0.19 -4.91 -8.16
C HIS A 76 -1.38 -4.94 -9.15
N PRO A 77 -2.22 -5.99 -9.11
CA PRO A 77 -3.27 -6.18 -10.11
C PRO A 77 -4.45 -5.21 -9.93
N VAL A 78 -4.62 -4.63 -8.74
CA VAL A 78 -5.69 -3.68 -8.42
C VAL A 78 -5.07 -2.36 -7.97
N MET A 79 -5.57 -1.26 -8.53
CA MET A 79 -5.19 0.10 -8.17
C MET A 79 -6.43 0.93 -7.81
N ILE A 80 -6.39 1.63 -6.69
CA ILE A 80 -7.33 2.71 -6.35
C ILE A 80 -6.64 4.03 -6.64
N THR A 81 -7.27 4.87 -7.45
CA THR A 81 -6.76 6.18 -7.84
C THR A 81 -7.91 7.11 -8.25
N SER A 82 -7.63 8.25 -8.86
CA SER A 82 -8.63 9.21 -9.34
C SER A 82 -8.29 9.69 -10.75
N GLN A 83 -9.25 10.23 -11.51
CA GLN A 83 -8.96 10.72 -12.87
C GLN A 83 -7.79 11.70 -12.98
N PRO A 84 -7.66 12.71 -12.10
CA PRO A 84 -6.53 13.63 -12.15
C PRO A 84 -5.18 12.92 -11.99
N VAL A 85 -5.11 11.93 -11.08
CA VAL A 85 -3.90 11.14 -10.86
C VAL A 85 -3.64 10.20 -12.02
N MET A 86 -4.67 9.58 -12.60
CA MET A 86 -4.54 8.78 -13.82
C MET A 86 -3.97 9.58 -14.98
N ALA A 87 -4.47 10.79 -15.20
CA ALA A 87 -3.96 11.70 -16.23
C ALA A 87 -2.50 12.11 -15.95
N ARG A 88 -2.16 12.44 -14.69
CA ARG A 88 -0.80 12.78 -14.27
C ARG A 88 0.17 11.63 -14.50
N LEU A 89 -0.22 10.43 -14.10
CA LEU A 89 0.58 9.24 -14.32
C LEU A 89 0.72 9.03 -15.82
N GLY A 90 -0.36 9.21 -16.59
CA GLY A 90 -0.44 8.91 -18.02
C GLY A 90 -1.18 7.60 -18.29
N LEU A 91 -1.86 7.06 -17.27
CA LEU A 91 -2.65 5.82 -17.35
C LEU A 91 -3.75 5.87 -18.43
N MET A 92 -4.14 7.09 -18.86
CA MET A 92 -5.13 7.33 -19.91
C MET A 92 -4.53 7.58 -21.29
N GLU A 93 -3.20 7.67 -21.40
CA GLU A 93 -2.50 7.87 -22.67
C GLU A 93 -2.53 6.57 -23.50
N ARG A 94 -2.73 6.69 -24.82
CA ARG A 94 -2.56 5.53 -25.71
C ARG A 94 -1.10 5.09 -25.66
N GLY A 95 -0.85 3.82 -25.34
CA GLY A 95 0.51 3.31 -25.18
C GLY A 95 1.08 3.51 -23.78
N TRP A 96 0.23 3.52 -22.73
CA TRP A 96 0.66 3.17 -21.39
C TRP A 96 1.19 1.73 -21.37
N GLU A 97 2.40 1.56 -21.88
CA GLU A 97 3.16 0.32 -21.95
C GLU A 97 3.98 0.18 -20.67
N ILE A 98 3.30 0.19 -19.52
CA ILE A 98 3.86 -0.52 -18.38
C ILE A 98 4.01 -1.97 -18.87
N GLY A 99 5.24 -2.48 -18.90
CA GLY A 99 5.47 -3.86 -19.30
C GLY A 99 4.74 -4.81 -18.33
N GLY A 100 3.78 -5.59 -18.83
CA GLY A 100 3.06 -6.61 -18.07
C GLY A 100 1.55 -6.37 -17.94
N ASP A 101 0.85 -7.31 -17.29
CA ASP A 101 -0.62 -7.29 -17.13
C ASP A 101 -1.09 -6.42 -15.94
N PHE A 102 -0.57 -5.22 -15.68
CA PHE A 102 -0.97 -4.45 -14.49
C PHE A 102 -0.97 -2.91 -14.66
N PRO A 103 -1.82 -2.17 -13.91
CA PRO A 103 -2.93 -2.70 -13.11
C PRO A 103 -4.03 -3.31 -14.00
N ARG A 104 -4.58 -4.47 -13.61
CA ARG A 104 -5.70 -5.13 -14.32
C ARG A 104 -7.03 -4.45 -14.04
N PHE A 105 -7.19 -3.96 -12.82
CA PHE A 105 -8.36 -3.26 -12.35
C PHE A 105 -7.96 -1.92 -11.77
N VAL A 106 -8.60 -0.86 -12.27
CA VAL A 106 -8.44 0.50 -11.76
C VAL A 106 -9.77 0.96 -11.21
N ILE A 107 -9.77 1.34 -9.94
CA ILE A 107 -10.93 1.90 -9.24
C ILE A 107 -10.72 3.41 -9.16
N ASP A 108 -11.60 4.15 -9.84
CA ASP A 108 -11.67 5.59 -9.73
C ASP A 108 -12.52 5.96 -8.51
N VAL A 109 -11.85 6.44 -7.46
CA VAL A 109 -12.49 6.76 -6.19
C VAL A 109 -13.50 7.89 -6.31
N HIS A 110 -13.23 8.90 -7.16
CA HIS A 110 -14.14 10.03 -7.34
C HIS A 110 -15.41 9.60 -8.07
N GLU A 111 -15.27 8.79 -9.11
CA GLU A 111 -16.40 8.21 -9.85
C GLU A 111 -17.25 7.29 -8.94
N THR A 112 -16.60 6.46 -8.11
CA THR A 112 -17.26 5.55 -7.16
C THR A 112 -18.11 6.32 -6.15
N ILE A 113 -17.53 7.39 -5.57
CA ILE A 113 -18.23 8.29 -4.65
C ILE A 113 -19.39 8.99 -5.35
N ARG A 114 -19.16 9.56 -6.55
CA ARG A 114 -20.16 10.30 -7.33
C ARG A 114 -21.37 9.44 -7.68
N LYS A 115 -21.17 8.16 -8.00
CA LYS A 115 -22.25 7.22 -8.31
C LYS A 115 -22.95 6.65 -7.08
N GLY A 116 -22.37 6.82 -5.89
CA GLY A 116 -22.88 6.20 -4.67
C GLY A 116 -22.82 4.67 -4.74
N GLU A 117 -21.81 4.11 -5.41
CA GLU A 117 -21.64 2.65 -5.58
C GLU A 117 -21.12 1.95 -4.32
N GLY A 118 -20.85 2.71 -3.26
CA GLY A 118 -20.49 2.19 -1.95
C GLY A 118 -21.64 1.38 -1.34
N ARG A 119 -21.31 0.21 -0.80
CA ARG A 119 -22.24 -0.52 0.08
C ARG A 119 -22.01 -0.07 1.51
N GLU A 120 -23.08 0.00 2.30
CA GLU A 120 -22.91 0.05 3.75
C GLU A 120 -22.18 -1.23 4.17
N HIS A 121 -20.94 -1.05 4.62
CA HIS A 121 -20.25 -2.12 5.30
C HIS A 121 -20.89 -2.22 6.68
N ALA A 122 -21.74 -3.22 6.88
CA ALA A 122 -22.25 -3.52 8.20
C ALA A 122 -21.04 -3.63 9.13
N VAL A 123 -20.99 -2.81 10.18
CA VAL A 123 -19.97 -2.90 11.21
C VAL A 123 -20.27 -4.18 11.99
N ALA A 124 -19.99 -5.34 11.39
CA ALA A 124 -19.83 -6.55 12.13
C ALA A 124 -18.62 -6.31 13.04
N GLU A 125 -18.76 -6.62 14.33
CA GLU A 125 -17.61 -6.81 15.22
C GLU A 125 -16.57 -7.59 14.42
N PRO A 126 -15.36 -7.03 14.16
CA PRO A 126 -14.36 -7.73 13.37
C PRO A 126 -14.06 -9.03 14.07
N GLY A 127 -14.63 -10.13 13.57
CA GLY A 127 -14.43 -11.44 14.14
C GLY A 127 -12.98 -11.79 13.93
N ARG A 128 -12.15 -11.62 14.97
CA ARG A 128 -10.73 -11.92 14.94
C ARG A 128 -10.57 -13.39 14.54
N ARG A 129 -10.02 -13.64 13.36
CA ARG A 129 -9.70 -14.98 12.89
C ARG A 129 -8.34 -15.38 13.45
N PRO A 130 -8.12 -16.68 13.70
CA PRO A 130 -6.79 -17.18 14.02
C PRO A 130 -5.79 -16.74 12.94
N GLY A 131 -4.68 -16.14 13.35
CA GLY A 131 -3.62 -15.68 12.43
C GLY A 131 -3.75 -14.25 11.90
N ASP A 132 -4.81 -13.49 12.25
CA ASP A 132 -5.00 -12.11 11.74
C ASP A 132 -3.81 -11.19 12.03
N LEU A 133 -3.13 -11.37 13.17
CA LEU A 133 -1.95 -10.56 13.49
C LEU A 133 -0.73 -10.89 12.64
N ASP A 134 -0.67 -12.11 12.09
CA ASP A 134 0.43 -12.57 11.22
C ASP A 134 0.15 -12.28 9.74
N ARG A 135 -1.04 -11.75 9.42
CA ARG A 135 -1.38 -11.29 8.07
C ARG A 135 -0.68 -9.98 7.77
N LEU A 136 -0.33 -9.78 6.51
CA LEU A 136 0.15 -8.49 6.03
C LEU A 136 -0.94 -7.42 6.20
N CYS A 137 -0.51 -6.25 6.68
CA CYS A 137 -1.33 -5.05 6.85
C CYS A 137 -1.06 -4.08 5.69
N TYR A 138 0.22 -3.78 5.46
CA TYR A 138 0.62 -2.89 4.38
C TYR A 138 2.02 -3.17 3.87
N VAL A 139 2.29 -2.60 2.70
CA VAL A 139 3.60 -2.55 2.08
C VAL A 139 4.00 -1.13 1.72
N ILE A 140 5.23 -0.79 2.07
CA ILE A 140 5.85 0.48 1.73
C ILE A 140 7.11 0.19 0.92
N PHE A 141 7.35 0.99 -0.10
CA PHE A 141 8.60 0.94 -0.86
C PHE A 141 9.57 1.98 -0.32
N THR A 142 10.83 1.57 -0.19
CA THR A 142 11.92 2.45 0.19
C THR A 142 12.92 2.56 -0.96
N SER A 143 13.61 3.69 -1.05
CA SER A 143 14.73 3.84 -1.98
C SER A 143 15.82 2.84 -1.61
N GLY A 144 16.04 1.81 -2.44
CA GLY A 144 17.15 0.89 -2.24
C GLY A 144 18.49 1.55 -2.57
N SER A 145 19.55 1.11 -1.89
CA SER A 145 20.94 1.54 -2.16
C SER A 145 21.39 1.27 -3.60
N THR A 146 20.78 0.28 -4.26
CA THR A 146 21.00 -0.11 -5.66
C THR A 146 20.19 0.71 -6.67
N GLY A 147 19.45 1.73 -6.22
CA GLY A 147 18.58 2.57 -7.05
C GLY A 147 17.22 1.94 -7.38
N LYS A 148 17.06 0.63 -7.20
CA LYS A 148 15.76 -0.05 -7.29
C LYS A 148 15.05 -0.01 -5.93
N PRO A 149 13.76 0.36 -5.89
CA PRO A 149 13.03 0.42 -4.64
C PRO A 149 12.80 -0.99 -4.08
N LYS A 150 12.92 -1.14 -2.75
CA LYS A 150 12.68 -2.40 -2.04
C LYS A 150 11.33 -2.35 -1.33
N ALA A 151 10.56 -3.43 -1.44
CA ALA A 151 9.29 -3.58 -0.72
C ALA A 151 9.53 -4.03 0.73
N VAL A 152 8.98 -3.27 1.67
CA VAL A 152 8.97 -3.60 3.10
C VAL A 152 7.57 -4.05 3.49
N MET A 153 7.47 -5.27 4.01
CA MET A 153 6.21 -5.91 4.38
C MET A 153 5.94 -5.81 5.87
N ILE A 154 4.80 -5.25 6.24
CA ILE A 154 4.42 -5.05 7.64
C ILE A 154 3.16 -5.84 7.97
N GLN A 155 3.25 -6.68 9.00
CA GLN A 155 2.12 -7.45 9.52
C GLN A 155 1.24 -6.60 10.45
N HIS A 156 -0.03 -6.99 10.59
CA HIS A 156 -0.97 -6.33 11.50
C HIS A 156 -0.45 -6.27 12.94
N GLY A 157 0.12 -7.38 13.46
CA GLY A 157 0.68 -7.44 14.80
C GLY A 157 1.77 -6.39 15.04
N SER A 158 2.70 -6.26 14.08
CA SER A 158 3.79 -5.28 14.13
C SER A 158 3.27 -3.84 14.10
N ALA A 159 2.31 -3.55 13.22
CA ALA A 159 1.70 -2.22 13.12
C ALA A 159 0.94 -1.84 14.40
N CYS A 160 0.08 -2.74 14.91
CA CYS A 160 -0.67 -2.52 16.14
C CYS A 160 0.24 -2.32 17.35
N ASN A 161 1.31 -3.12 17.47
CA ASN A 161 2.29 -2.97 18.54
C ASN A 161 2.95 -1.58 18.50
N GLN A 162 3.40 -1.15 17.32
CA GLN A 162 4.04 0.15 17.15
C GLN A 162 3.07 1.30 17.48
N ILE A 163 1.84 1.26 16.94
CA ILE A 163 0.82 2.28 17.21
C ILE A 163 0.55 2.37 18.72
N ARG A 164 0.36 1.23 19.40
CA ARG A 164 0.09 1.21 20.85
C ARG A 164 1.21 1.87 21.65
N VAL A 165 2.45 1.46 21.42
CA VAL A 165 3.61 2.02 22.13
C VAL A 165 3.74 3.53 21.90
N TRP A 166 3.54 3.98 20.66
CA TRP A 166 3.67 5.39 20.31
C TRP A 166 2.52 6.24 20.83
N SER A 167 1.28 5.73 20.76
CA SER A 167 0.10 6.39 21.33
C SER A 167 0.22 6.55 22.84
N ASP A 168 0.73 5.54 23.55
CA ASP A 168 0.97 5.59 24.99
C ASP A 168 2.09 6.60 25.33
N PHE A 169 3.18 6.58 24.56
CA PHE A 169 4.33 7.48 24.77
C PHE A 169 3.96 8.96 24.58
N VAL A 170 3.20 9.29 23.53
CA VAL A 170 2.76 10.66 23.24
C VAL A 170 1.50 11.06 24.02
N GLY A 171 0.80 10.08 24.58
CA GLY A 171 -0.39 10.31 25.39
C GLY A 171 -1.60 10.76 24.57
N VAL A 172 -1.83 10.13 23.41
CA VAL A 172 -2.97 10.44 22.53
C VAL A 172 -4.29 10.20 23.25
N ARG A 173 -5.21 11.17 23.18
CA ARG A 173 -6.50 11.18 23.86
C ARG A 173 -7.66 11.47 22.91
N PRO A 174 -8.89 11.07 23.26
CA PRO A 174 -10.08 11.53 22.55
C PRO A 174 -10.14 13.06 22.50
N GLY A 175 -10.37 13.60 21.31
CA GLY A 175 -10.38 15.05 21.06
C GLY A 175 -9.07 15.61 20.50
N ASP A 176 -7.98 14.85 20.54
CA ASP A 176 -6.73 15.23 19.88
C ASP A 176 -6.90 15.27 18.36
N ARG A 177 -6.12 16.15 17.72
CA ARG A 177 -6.07 16.31 16.27
C ARG A 177 -4.67 16.03 15.78
N LEU A 178 -4.54 15.03 14.93
CA LEU A 178 -3.28 14.62 14.31
C LEU A 178 -3.25 15.10 12.87
N ALA A 179 -2.11 15.65 12.44
CA ALA A 179 -1.92 16.10 11.07
C ALA A 179 -1.35 14.96 10.20
N GLN A 180 -1.95 14.70 9.04
CA GLN A 180 -1.45 13.74 8.06
C GLN A 180 -0.31 14.34 7.24
N MET A 181 0.89 14.39 7.83
CA MET A 181 2.07 15.06 7.25
C MET A 181 3.06 14.12 6.55
N ALA A 182 3.14 12.85 6.97
CA ALA A 182 4.06 11.86 6.40
C ALA A 182 3.53 11.31 5.07
N SER A 183 4.43 11.14 4.09
CA SER A 183 4.19 10.59 2.74
C SER A 183 4.01 9.09 2.75
#